data_AF-C9Y8I2-F1
#
_entry.id   AF-C9Y8I2-F1
#
_cell.length_a   1.000
_cell.length_b   1.000
_cell.length_c   1.000
_cell.angle_alpha   90.00
_cell.angle_beta   90.00
_cell.angle_gamma   90.00
#
_symmetry.space_group_name_H-M   'P 1'
#
loop_
_entity.id
_entity.type
_entity.pdbx_description
1 polymer ?
#
loop_
_entity_poly.entity_id
_entity_poly.type
_entity_poly.pdbx_seq_one_letter_code
_entity_poly.pdbx_strand_id
1 'polypeptide(L)'
;MVDETEEGSPYAALRMREADLEKHLSSGQGEEKKDAAREKAREDALKRLEEESRKPAADRKVPEFGSDKDFQLIQAINHLKGKPVLVSKTQVERKEEVKDN
;
A
#
# COMPACT_ATOMS: atom_id res chain seq x y z
N MET A 1 5.61 -4.73 8.73
CA MET A 1 4.44 -5.23 7.98
C MET A 1 4.92 -5.81 6.64
N VAL A 2 4.28 -6.87 6.14
CA VAL A 2 4.59 -7.51 4.85
C VAL A 2 3.45 -7.20 3.87
N ASP A 3 3.79 -6.92 2.61
CA ASP A 3 2.79 -6.62 1.57
C ASP A 3 2.14 -7.90 1.01
N GLU A 4 1.04 -7.74 0.26
CA GLU A 4 0.35 -8.84 -0.41
C GLU A 4 1.15 -9.39 -1.62
N THR A 5 2.06 -8.59 -2.19
CA THR A 5 2.91 -8.98 -3.33
C THR A 5 4.33 -8.42 -3.19
N GLU A 6 5.26 -8.92 -4.02
CA GLU A 6 6.65 -8.45 -4.09
C GLU A 6 6.79 -6.98 -4.52
N GLU A 7 5.87 -6.50 -5.35
CA GLU A 7 5.84 -5.12 -5.84
C GLU A 7 5.15 -4.16 -4.85
N GLY A 8 4.52 -4.72 -3.81
CA GLY A 8 3.79 -4.00 -2.78
C GLY A 8 2.30 -4.34 -2.77
N SER A 9 1.52 -3.69 -1.92
CA SER A 9 0.06 -3.89 -1.91
C SER A 9 -0.56 -3.13 -3.09
N PRO A 10 -1.09 -3.81 -4.15
CA PRO A 10 -1.43 -3.19 -5.43
C PRO A 10 -2.42 -2.02 -5.33
N TYR A 11 -3.28 -2.05 -4.31
CA TYR A 11 -4.34 -1.06 -4.10
C TYR A 11 -4.23 -0.33 -2.75
N ALA A 12 -3.07 -0.35 -2.08
CA ALA A 12 -2.89 0.35 -0.81
C ALA A 12 -3.12 1.86 -0.94
N ALA A 13 -2.74 2.48 -2.07
CA ALA A 13 -2.96 3.90 -2.33
C ALA A 13 -4.46 4.26 -2.44
N LEU A 14 -5.32 3.31 -2.83
CA LEU A 14 -6.75 3.51 -2.99
C LEU A 14 -7.50 3.45 -1.65
N ARG A 15 -6.99 2.68 -0.67
CA ARG A 15 -7.57 2.59 0.67
C ARG A 15 -7.46 3.95 1.38
N MET A 16 -8.57 4.42 1.96
CA MET A 16 -8.57 5.57 2.86
C MET A 16 -8.01 5.13 4.20
N ARG A 17 -6.89 5.70 4.64
CA ARG A 17 -6.35 5.45 6.00
C ARG A 17 -6.82 6.54 6.96
N GLU A 18 -6.90 6.22 8.25
CA GLU A 18 -7.21 7.22 9.28
C GLU A 18 -6.17 8.36 9.29
N ALA A 19 -4.89 8.05 9.10
CA ALA A 19 -3.83 9.06 8.95
C ALA A 19 -4.03 9.98 7.73
N ASP A 20 -4.84 9.57 6.75
CA ASP A 20 -5.16 10.40 5.60
C ASP A 20 -6.33 11.37 5.87
N LEU A 21 -7.07 11.18 6.97
CA LEU A 21 -8.12 12.09 7.39
C LEU A 21 -7.47 13.18 8.25
N GLU A 22 -7.33 14.36 7.66
CA GLU A 22 -6.64 15.51 8.24
C GLU A 22 -7.20 15.94 9.61
N LYS A 23 -8.48 15.64 9.86
CA LYS A 23 -9.17 15.91 11.13
C LYS A 23 -8.78 14.98 12.28
N HIS A 24 -8.10 13.85 12.02
CA HIS A 24 -7.65 12.94 13.09
C HIS A 24 -6.38 13.40 13.80
N LEU A 25 -5.53 14.21 13.15
CA LEU A 25 -4.32 14.76 13.77
C LEU A 25 -4.55 16.12 14.43
N SER A 26 -5.52 16.92 13.96
CA SER A 26 -5.75 18.30 14.43
C SER A 26 -7.04 18.50 15.24
N SER A 27 -7.69 17.43 15.69
CA SER A 27 -8.98 17.50 16.42
C SER A 27 -10.05 18.33 15.69
N GLY A 28 -10.01 18.34 14.35
CA GLY A 28 -10.97 19.05 13.50
C GLY A 28 -10.67 20.53 13.21
N GLN A 29 -9.50 21.06 13.60
CA GLN A 29 -9.07 22.42 13.24
C GLN A 29 -7.93 22.38 12.22
N GLY A 30 -8.24 22.59 10.94
CA GLY A 30 -7.26 22.71 9.86
C GLY A 30 -7.93 22.83 8.49
N GLU A 31 -7.38 23.68 7.61
CA GLU A 31 -7.80 23.77 6.21
C GLU A 31 -7.48 22.47 5.46
N GLU A 32 -8.36 22.06 4.54
CA GLU A 32 -8.12 20.90 3.67
C GLU A 32 -6.93 21.16 2.74
N LYS A 33 -5.75 20.65 3.07
CA LYS A 33 -4.62 20.64 2.15
C LYS A 33 -4.54 19.28 1.47
N LYS A 34 -5.04 19.24 0.24
CA LYS A 34 -4.87 18.10 -0.66
C LYS A 34 -3.38 17.90 -0.94
N ASP A 35 -2.86 16.75 -0.51
CA ASP A 35 -1.51 16.32 -0.81
C ASP A 35 -1.44 15.90 -2.30
N ALA A 36 -0.80 16.75 -3.12
CA ALA A 36 -0.65 16.52 -4.55
C ALA A 36 0.14 15.25 -4.88
N ALA A 37 1.07 14.81 -4.01
CA ALA A 37 1.79 13.55 -4.19
C ALA A 37 0.87 12.35 -3.96
N ARG A 38 -0.07 12.46 -3.01
CA ARG A 38 -1.10 11.45 -2.75
C ARG A 38 -2.12 11.35 -3.88
N GLU A 39 -2.62 12.48 -4.39
CA GLU A 39 -3.56 12.46 -5.52
C GLU A 39 -2.92 11.81 -6.76
N LYS A 40 -1.66 12.16 -7.06
CA LYS A 40 -0.89 11.52 -8.13
C LYS A 40 -0.70 10.01 -7.92
N ALA A 41 -0.36 9.58 -6.70
CA ALA A 41 -0.22 8.16 -6.39
C ALA A 41 -1.55 7.39 -6.50
N ARG A 42 -2.69 8.04 -6.18
CA ARG A 42 -4.03 7.47 -6.38
C ARG A 42 -4.37 7.35 -7.86
N GLU A 43 -4.10 8.37 -8.67
CA GLU A 43 -4.33 8.33 -10.12
C GLU A 43 -3.51 7.23 -10.80
N ASP A 44 -2.22 7.09 -10.44
CA ASP A 44 -1.35 6.06 -10.99
C ASP A 44 -1.77 4.65 -10.52
N ALA A 45 -2.31 4.50 -9.31
CA ALA A 45 -2.89 3.25 -8.83
C ALA A 45 -4.21 2.91 -9.54
N LEU A 46 -5.05 3.91 -9.83
CA LEU A 46 -6.27 3.72 -10.61
C LEU A 46 -5.96 3.28 -12.05
N LYS A 47 -4.97 3.90 -12.70
CA LYS A 47 -4.53 3.50 -14.04
C LYS A 47 -4.02 2.06 -14.06
N ARG A 48 -3.19 1.65 -13.09
CA ARG A 48 -2.76 0.25 -12.96
C ARG A 48 -3.93 -0.70 -12.75
N LEU A 49 -4.88 -0.34 -11.89
CA LEU A 49 -6.10 -1.13 -11.68
C LEU A 49 -6.91 -1.27 -12.98
N GLU A 50 -7.06 -0.20 -13.76
CA GLU A 50 -7.75 -0.25 -15.06
C GLU A 50 -7.00 -1.11 -16.08
N GLU A 51 -5.67 -1.02 -16.16
CA GLU A 51 -4.86 -1.84 -17.05
C GLU A 51 -4.90 -3.32 -16.67
N GLU A 52 -4.78 -3.65 -15.39
CA GLU A 52 -4.99 -5.01 -14.88
C GLU A 52 -6.43 -5.49 -15.10
N SER A 53 -7.40 -4.56 -15.06
CA SER A 53 -8.80 -4.90 -15.30
C SER A 53 -9.10 -5.29 -16.75
N ARG A 54 -8.30 -4.76 -17.69
CA ARG A 54 -8.37 -5.06 -19.12
C ARG A 54 -7.64 -6.34 -19.50
N LYS A 55 -6.78 -6.89 -18.63
CA LYS A 55 -6.13 -8.18 -18.87
C LYS A 55 -7.18 -9.30 -18.89
N PRO A 56 -7.01 -10.30 -19.77
CA PRO A 56 -7.93 -11.44 -19.84
C PRO A 56 -8.04 -12.13 -18.48
N ALA A 57 -9.22 -12.64 -18.14
CA ALA A 57 -9.53 -13.22 -16.84
C ALA A 57 -8.58 -14.36 -16.41
N ALA A 58 -7.89 -15.00 -17.36
CA ALA A 58 -6.86 -16.01 -17.10
C ALA A 58 -5.61 -15.47 -16.35
N ASP A 59 -5.31 -14.18 -16.49
CA ASP A 59 -4.20 -13.50 -15.80
C ASP A 59 -4.65 -12.75 -14.55
N ARG A 60 -5.96 -12.52 -14.37
CA ARG A 60 -6.57 -12.15 -13.08
C ARG A 60 -6.63 -13.37 -12.16
N LYS A 61 -5.49 -13.98 -11.87
CA LYS A 61 -5.42 -15.04 -10.87
C LYS A 61 -5.62 -14.40 -9.51
N VAL A 62 -6.72 -14.77 -8.85
CA VAL A 62 -6.91 -14.48 -7.43
C VAL A 62 -5.72 -15.03 -6.65
N PRO A 63 -5.19 -14.29 -5.66
CA PRO A 63 -4.15 -14.82 -4.77
C PRO A 63 -4.65 -16.11 -4.12
N GLU A 64 -3.96 -17.21 -4.35
CA GLU A 64 -4.25 -18.49 -3.71
C GLU A 64 -3.43 -18.59 -2.42
N PHE A 65 -4.09 -18.28 -1.31
CA PHE A 65 -3.47 -18.35 0.02
C PHE A 65 -3.10 -19.78 0.38
N GLY A 66 -1.90 -19.97 0.93
CA GLY A 66 -1.39 -21.30 1.27
C GLY A 66 -0.67 -22.04 0.14
N SER A 67 -0.66 -21.50 -1.08
CA SER A 67 0.11 -22.06 -2.20
C SER A 67 1.60 -21.69 -2.11
N ASP A 68 2.44 -22.37 -2.88
CA ASP A 68 3.86 -22.03 -3.02
C ASP A 68 4.11 -20.65 -3.66
N LYS A 69 3.05 -19.98 -4.12
CA LYS A 69 3.08 -18.63 -4.71
C LYS A 69 2.52 -17.57 -3.78
N ASP A 70 2.07 -17.96 -2.59
CA ASP A 70 1.61 -17.03 -1.58
C ASP A 70 2.82 -16.30 -1.00
N PHE A 71 2.98 -15.03 -1.40
CA PHE A 71 4.07 -14.20 -0.94
C PHE A 71 4.10 -14.08 0.59
N GLN A 72 2.95 -13.90 1.24
CA GLN A 72 2.91 -13.76 2.70
C GLN A 72 3.37 -15.03 3.41
N LEU A 73 2.97 -16.21 2.88
CA LEU A 73 3.43 -17.50 3.39
C LEU A 73 4.94 -17.66 3.21
N ILE A 74 5.48 -17.34 2.03
CA ILE A 74 6.93 -17.40 1.75
C ILE A 74 7.69 -16.51 2.74
N GLN A 75 7.18 -15.30 2.98
CA GLN A 75 7.79 -14.36 3.93
C GLN A 75 7.74 -14.86 5.38
N ALA A 76 6.64 -15.49 5.79
CA ALA A 76 6.54 -16.14 7.10
C ALA A 76 7.54 -17.30 7.22
N ILE A 77 7.65 -18.14 6.19
CA ILE A 77 8.62 -19.24 6.16
C ILE A 77 10.07 -18.71 6.20
N ASN A 78 10.36 -17.62 5.49
CA ASN A 78 11.66 -16.97 5.53
C ASN A 78 12.00 -16.49 6.95
N HIS A 79 11.03 -15.86 7.64
CA HIS A 79 11.20 -15.45 9.03
C HIS A 79 11.52 -16.64 9.96
N LEU A 80 10.76 -17.74 9.85
CA LEU A 80 10.97 -18.95 10.65
C LEU A 80 12.33 -19.62 10.37
N LYS A 81 12.85 -19.47 9.15
CA LYS A 81 14.17 -19.97 8.74
C LYS A 81 15.32 -19.00 9.06
N GLY A 82 15.06 -17.86 9.70
CA GLY A 82 16.07 -16.82 9.98
C GLY A 82 16.57 -16.09 8.72
N LYS A 83 15.84 -16.18 7.61
CA LYS A 83 16.13 -15.48 6.36
C LYS A 83 15.54 -14.06 6.39
N PRO A 84 16.12 -13.12 5.63
CA PRO A 84 15.59 -11.76 5.55
C PRO A 84 14.15 -11.75 5.00
N VAL A 85 13.31 -10.92 5.61
CA VAL A 85 11.92 -10.69 5.20
C VAL A 85 11.85 -9.35 4.48
N LEU A 86 11.34 -9.36 3.26
CA LEU A 86 10.90 -8.20 2.49
C LEU A 86 9.75 -7.54 3.24
N VAL A 87 9.99 -6.31 3.67
CA VAL A 87 9.03 -5.44 4.34
C VAL A 87 8.22 -4.64 3.33
N SER A 88 7.09 -4.10 3.78
CA SER A 88 6.18 -3.31 2.95
C SER A 88 6.91 -2.18 2.22
N LYS A 89 6.74 -2.12 0.90
CA LYS A 89 7.21 -1.02 0.05
C LYS A 89 6.17 0.08 -0.08
N THR A 90 4.90 -0.26 0.14
CA THR A 90 3.78 0.68 -0.01
C THR A 90 3.46 1.46 1.26
N GLN A 91 3.79 0.93 2.44
CA GLN A 91 3.53 1.57 3.70
C GLN A 91 4.72 2.42 4.14
N VAL A 92 4.77 3.67 3.68
CA VAL A 92 5.76 4.66 4.10
C VAL A 92 5.12 5.60 5.12
N GLU A 93 5.80 5.81 6.25
CA GLU A 93 5.40 6.81 7.24
C GLU A 93 5.54 8.21 6.64
N ARG A 94 4.51 9.06 6.85
CA ARG A 94 4.58 10.47 6.46
C ARG A 94 5.61 11.14 7.38
N LYS A 95 6.67 11.71 6.80
CA LYS A 95 7.60 12.55 7.57
C LYS A 95 6.85 13.81 7.99
N GLU A 96 6.87 14.12 9.28
CA GLU A 96 6.28 15.35 9.80
C GLU A 96 6.95 16.56 9.13
N GLU A 97 6.14 17.54 8.72
CA GLU A 97 6.66 18.84 8.29
C GLU A 97 7.36 19.47 9.49
N VAL A 98 8.63 19.88 9.30
CA VAL A 98 9.39 20.60 10.31
C VAL A 98 8.61 21.88 10.61
N LYS A 99 8.07 21.99 11.82
CA LYS A 99 7.50 23.24 12.32
C LYS A 99 8.65 24.22 12.50
N ASP A 100 8.82 25.14 11.56
CA ASP A 100 9.56 26.37 11.81
C ASP A 100 8.79 27.14 12.89
N ASN A 101 9.49 27.48 13.97
CA ASN A 101 8.96 28.07 15.20
C ASN A 101 9.32 29.56 15.26
#